data_AF-A0AAJ3P7K0-F1
#
_entry.id   AF-A0AAJ3P7K0-F1
#
_cell.length_a   1.000
_cell.length_b   1.000
_cell.length_c   1.000
_cell.angle_alpha   90.00
_cell.angle_beta   90.00
_cell.angle_gamma   90.00
#
_symmetry.space_group_name_H-M   'P 1'
#
loop_
_entity.id
_entity.type
_entity.pdbx_description
1 polymer ?
#
loop_
_entity_poly.entity_id
_entity_poly.type
_entity_poly.pdbx_seq_one_letter_code
_entity_poly.pdbx_strand_id
1 'polypeptide(L)'
;MRTHTCPPDHKHGLTSTCYVVHLCGCRACMDGNARRRRDRYRLLAYGRYQDAHQPIEPIRQHLQALVDTGMIPERIAISAGVGGATVRRLLNSETARFVTGATARKLLAVTPDSSTLAAQGRVNGRGTRRRLQALAAIGWNHHEIARRLGYPRWKVNKALEGAYVDIRVHDDIAALYDE
;
A
#
# COMPACT_ATOMS: atom_id res chain seq x y z
N MET A 1 13.51 -19.49 31.68
CA MET A 1 14.94 -19.26 31.99
C MET A 1 15.64 -18.81 30.70
N ARG A 2 16.61 -17.89 30.73
CA ARG A 2 17.38 -17.54 29.53
C ARG A 2 18.39 -18.64 29.21
N THR A 3 18.63 -18.89 27.93
CA THR A 3 19.59 -19.92 27.46
C THR A 3 20.86 -19.26 26.96
N HIS A 4 21.91 -20.03 26.69
CA HIS A 4 23.09 -19.57 25.95
C HIS A 4 23.21 -20.23 24.58
N THR A 5 22.15 -20.94 24.15
CA THR A 5 22.12 -21.72 22.91
C THR A 5 21.53 -20.88 21.79
N CYS A 6 22.40 -20.38 20.91
CA CYS A 6 22.02 -19.61 19.72
C CYS A 6 22.92 -20.09 18.56
N PRO A 7 22.44 -20.09 17.30
CA PRO A 7 23.29 -20.37 16.15
C PRO A 7 24.54 -19.47 16.12
N PRO A 8 25.71 -19.99 15.72
CA PRO A 8 26.98 -19.27 15.79
C PRO A 8 27.08 -18.10 14.80
N ASP A 9 26.30 -18.12 13.73
CA ASP A 9 26.24 -17.09 12.68
C ASP A 9 25.35 -15.90 13.03
N HIS A 10 24.64 -15.97 14.16
CA HIS A 10 23.74 -14.92 14.58
C HIS A 10 24.49 -13.69 15.14
N LYS A 11 23.96 -12.50 14.82
CA LYS A 11 24.55 -11.20 15.17
C LYS A 11 24.25 -10.80 16.62
N HIS A 12 24.84 -11.51 17.59
CA HIS A 12 24.66 -11.29 19.03
C HIS A 12 24.81 -9.82 19.44
N GLY A 13 23.84 -9.31 20.20
CA GLY A 13 23.85 -7.93 20.69
C GLY A 13 23.57 -6.85 19.63
N LEU A 14 23.79 -7.12 18.34
CA LEU A 14 23.55 -6.20 17.22
C LEU A 14 22.11 -6.21 16.72
N THR A 15 21.44 -7.37 16.75
CA THR A 15 19.99 -7.49 16.52
C THR A 15 19.26 -7.97 17.77
N SER A 16 17.93 -7.86 17.79
CA SER A 16 17.10 -8.36 18.90
C SER A 16 16.79 -9.85 18.81
N THR A 17 17.01 -10.49 17.65
CA THR A 17 16.61 -11.88 17.37
C THR A 17 17.15 -12.86 18.42
N CYS A 18 18.45 -12.81 18.75
CA CYS A 18 19.02 -13.71 19.75
C CYS A 18 18.38 -13.56 21.14
N TYR A 19 18.09 -12.32 21.54
CA TYR A 19 17.56 -12.02 22.86
C TYR A 19 16.06 -12.34 22.99
N VAL A 20 15.30 -12.10 21.92
CA VAL A 20 13.82 -12.21 21.90
C VAL A 20 13.37 -13.60 21.47
N VAL A 21 13.94 -14.14 20.40
CA VAL A 21 13.49 -15.42 19.79
C VAL A 21 14.20 -16.60 20.44
N HIS A 22 15.53 -16.55 20.51
CA HIS A 22 16.33 -17.65 21.08
C HIS A 22 16.50 -17.57 22.60
N LEU A 23 15.95 -16.51 23.23
CA LEU A 23 16.03 -16.26 24.67
C LEU A 23 17.48 -16.25 25.22
N CYS A 24 18.45 -15.86 24.38
CA CYS A 24 19.86 -15.83 24.74
C CYS A 24 20.13 -14.83 25.89
N GLY A 25 20.85 -15.30 26.91
CA GLY A 25 21.26 -14.56 28.10
C GLY A 25 22.73 -14.15 28.10
N CYS A 26 23.45 -14.30 27.00
CA CYS A 26 24.86 -13.86 26.95
C CYS A 26 24.98 -12.35 27.15
N ARG A 27 26.16 -11.92 27.65
CA ARG A 27 26.39 -10.51 28.00
C ARG A 27 26.14 -9.56 26.83
N ALA A 28 26.61 -9.91 25.63
CA ALA A 28 26.39 -9.13 24.42
C ALA A 28 24.89 -8.92 24.10
N CYS A 29 24.07 -9.97 24.22
CA CYS A 29 22.62 -9.90 24.00
C CYS A 29 21.91 -9.05 25.07
N MET A 30 22.27 -9.24 26.34
CA MET A 30 21.71 -8.46 27.45
C MET A 30 22.06 -6.97 27.31
N ASP A 31 23.33 -6.65 27.04
CA ASP A 31 23.79 -5.27 26.86
C ASP A 31 23.17 -4.63 25.62
N GLY A 32 23.06 -5.37 24.51
CA GLY A 32 22.37 -4.91 23.31
C GLY A 32 20.89 -4.58 23.57
N ASN A 33 20.19 -5.43 24.32
CA ASN A 33 18.81 -5.16 24.71
C ASN A 33 18.70 -3.96 25.66
N ALA A 34 19.58 -3.84 26.65
CA ALA A 34 19.62 -2.71 27.57
C ALA A 34 19.90 -1.38 26.84
N ARG A 35 20.81 -1.36 25.85
CA ARG A 35 21.04 -0.20 24.97
C ARG A 35 19.75 0.19 24.23
N ARG A 36 19.13 -0.74 23.50
CA ARG A 36 17.86 -0.46 22.77
C ARG A 36 16.74 0.03 23.68
N ARG A 37 16.61 -0.54 24.89
CA ARG A 37 15.62 -0.07 25.87
C ARG A 37 15.91 1.37 26.29
N ARG A 38 17.16 1.69 26.65
CA ARG A 38 17.56 3.06 27.00
C ARG A 38 17.32 4.03 25.86
N ASP A 39 17.69 3.69 24.63
CA ASP A 39 17.48 4.54 23.46
C ASP A 39 15.98 4.77 23.21
N ARG A 40 15.15 3.72 23.34
CA ARG A 40 13.69 3.84 23.26
C ARG A 40 13.13 4.78 24.31
N TYR A 41 13.49 4.60 25.59
CA TYR A 41 13.00 5.48 26.66
C TYR A 41 13.48 6.92 26.50
N ARG A 42 14.72 7.12 26.06
CA ARG A 42 15.27 8.44 25.73
C ARG A 42 14.46 9.11 24.62
N LEU A 43 14.16 8.39 23.53
CA LEU A 43 13.33 8.92 22.44
C LEU A 43 11.89 9.23 22.89
N LEU A 44 11.31 8.38 23.74
CA LEU A 44 9.98 8.61 24.32
C LEU A 44 9.96 9.86 25.20
N ALA A 45 10.93 10.01 26.11
CA ALA A 45 11.03 11.17 26.99
C ALA A 45 11.18 12.49 26.23
N TYR A 46 11.85 12.46 25.08
CA TYR A 46 12.00 13.64 24.21
C TYR A 46 10.84 13.84 23.24
N GLY A 47 9.80 12.99 23.26
CA GLY A 47 8.72 13.03 22.28
C GLY A 47 9.17 12.71 20.84
N ARG A 48 10.38 12.16 20.66
CA ARG A 48 11.01 11.87 19.36
C ARG A 48 10.88 10.40 18.97
N TYR A 49 10.02 9.63 19.63
CA TYR A 49 9.82 8.22 19.28
C TYR A 49 8.98 8.11 18.00
N GLN A 50 9.63 8.31 16.86
CA GLN A 50 9.03 8.29 15.52
C GLN A 50 8.55 6.90 15.07
N ASP A 51 8.90 5.85 15.81
CA ASP A 51 8.48 4.47 15.57
C ASP A 51 7.28 4.05 16.42
N ALA A 52 6.71 4.98 17.20
CA ALA A 52 5.46 4.73 17.91
C ALA A 52 4.41 4.21 16.92
N HIS A 53 3.70 3.16 17.33
CA HIS A 53 2.58 2.65 16.57
C HIS A 53 1.54 3.76 16.39
N GLN A 54 1.23 4.10 15.14
CA GLN A 54 0.24 5.09 14.78
C GLN A 54 -1.09 4.41 14.48
N PRO A 55 -2.23 5.04 14.81
CA PRO A 55 -3.55 4.54 14.42
C PRO A 55 -3.62 4.41 12.90
N ILE A 56 -4.26 3.35 12.43
CA ILE A 56 -4.34 3.06 11.00
C ILE A 56 -5.34 3.96 10.27
N GLU A 57 -6.41 4.40 10.93
CA GLU A 57 -7.54 5.08 10.28
C GLU A 57 -7.14 6.28 9.39
N PRO A 58 -6.33 7.25 9.86
CA PRO A 58 -5.90 8.37 9.01
C PRO A 58 -5.10 7.91 7.79
N ILE A 59 -4.33 6.84 7.94
CA ILE A 59 -3.48 6.27 6.89
C ILE A 59 -4.35 5.53 5.89
N ARG A 60 -5.35 4.76 6.34
CA ARG A 60 -6.31 4.09 5.48
C ARG A 60 -7.11 5.10 4.65
N GLN A 61 -7.56 6.19 5.26
CA GLN A 61 -8.25 7.27 4.56
C GLN A 61 -7.36 7.89 3.47
N HIS A 62 -6.10 8.18 3.78
CA HIS A 62 -5.12 8.68 2.80
C HIS A 62 -4.90 7.70 1.65
N LEU A 63 -4.69 6.42 1.95
CA LEU A 63 -4.51 5.39 0.93
C LEU A 63 -5.74 5.24 0.04
N GLN A 64 -6.95 5.33 0.62
CA GLN A 64 -8.18 5.30 -0.15
C GLN A 64 -8.30 6.52 -1.06
N ALA A 65 -7.95 7.71 -0.58
CA ALA A 65 -7.94 8.92 -1.40
C ALA A 65 -6.99 8.79 -2.61
N LEU A 66 -5.78 8.25 -2.42
CA LEU A 66 -4.85 7.96 -3.52
C LEU A 66 -5.42 6.95 -4.52
N VAL A 67 -6.13 5.92 -4.04
CA VAL A 67 -6.79 4.94 -4.90
C VAL A 67 -7.94 5.59 -5.67
N ASP A 68 -8.65 6.53 -5.06
CA ASP A 68 -9.75 7.26 -5.68
C ASP A 68 -9.27 8.24 -6.75
N THR A 69 -8.01 8.73 -6.69
CA THR A 69 -7.37 9.43 -7.81
C THR A 69 -6.89 8.49 -8.93
N GLY A 70 -7.15 7.19 -8.83
CA GLY A 70 -6.79 6.20 -9.83
C GLY A 70 -5.44 5.50 -9.60
N MET A 71 -4.67 5.86 -8.55
CA MET A 71 -3.41 5.18 -8.28
C MET A 71 -3.63 3.72 -7.90
N ILE A 72 -2.76 2.84 -8.39
CA ILE A 72 -2.80 1.43 -7.99
C ILE A 72 -2.01 1.18 -6.69
N PRO A 73 -2.48 0.31 -5.77
CA PRO A 73 -1.82 -0.02 -4.50
C PRO A 73 -0.34 -0.41 -4.65
N GLU A 74 0.00 -1.15 -5.70
CA GLU A 74 1.38 -1.52 -6.02
C GLU A 74 2.28 -0.31 -6.26
N ARG A 75 1.75 0.75 -6.88
CA ARG A 75 2.50 1.98 -7.19
C ARG A 75 2.60 2.88 -5.98
N ILE A 76 1.55 2.95 -5.17
CA ILE A 76 1.61 3.58 -3.84
C ILE A 76 2.74 2.94 -3.01
N ALA A 77 2.85 1.61 -3.03
CA ALA A 77 3.91 0.90 -2.30
C ALA A 77 5.32 1.24 -2.81
N ILE A 78 5.49 1.31 -4.14
CA ILE A 78 6.76 1.71 -4.77
C ILE A 78 7.12 3.15 -4.38
N SER A 79 6.18 4.10 -4.53
CA SER A 79 6.41 5.51 -4.20
C SER A 79 6.72 5.71 -2.72
N ALA A 80 6.09 4.93 -1.83
CA ALA A 80 6.38 4.97 -0.39
C ALA A 80 7.65 4.22 0.02
N GLY A 81 8.23 3.37 -0.85
CA GLY A 81 9.33 2.49 -0.48
C GLY A 81 8.94 1.51 0.63
N VAL A 82 7.76 0.88 0.51
CA VAL A 82 7.24 -0.16 1.42
C VAL A 82 6.81 -1.40 0.63
N GLY A 83 6.66 -2.55 1.28
CA GLY A 83 6.20 -3.78 0.60
C GLY A 83 4.73 -3.69 0.18
N GLY A 84 4.40 -4.13 -1.05
CA GLY A 84 3.03 -4.09 -1.58
C GLY A 84 1.99 -4.84 -0.75
N ALA A 85 2.38 -5.97 -0.13
CA ALA A 85 1.53 -6.69 0.82
C ALA A 85 1.13 -5.83 2.03
N THR A 86 1.98 -4.88 2.44
CA THR A 86 1.67 -3.93 3.51
C THR A 86 0.53 -3.02 3.10
N VAL A 87 0.60 -2.40 1.92
CA VAL A 87 -0.44 -1.48 1.43
C VAL A 87 -1.78 -2.21 1.29
N ARG A 88 -1.77 -3.40 0.66
CA ARG A 88 -2.99 -4.20 0.48
C ARG A 88 -3.60 -4.65 1.82
N ARG A 89 -2.77 -5.01 2.81
CA ARG A 89 -3.24 -5.30 4.17
C ARG A 89 -3.89 -4.07 4.81
N LEU A 90 -3.30 -2.88 4.68
CA LEU A 90 -3.83 -1.67 5.32
C LEU A 90 -5.16 -1.23 4.71
N LEU A 91 -5.32 -1.38 3.39
CA LEU A 91 -6.57 -1.09 2.68
C LEU A 91 -7.69 -2.08 3.04
N ASN A 92 -7.38 -3.38 3.12
CA ASN A 92 -8.40 -4.42 3.18
C ASN A 92 -8.65 -5.00 4.59
N SER A 93 -7.77 -4.76 5.55
CA SER A 93 -7.87 -5.38 6.88
C SER A 93 -8.83 -4.62 7.78
N GLU A 94 -9.83 -5.33 8.29
CA GLU A 94 -10.76 -4.84 9.33
C GLU A 94 -10.17 -4.98 10.74
N THR A 95 -9.15 -5.82 10.92
CA THR A 95 -8.56 -6.16 12.22
C THR A 95 -7.29 -5.39 12.55
N ALA A 96 -6.61 -4.83 11.53
CA ALA A 96 -5.46 -3.98 11.75
C ALA A 96 -5.88 -2.68 12.45
N ARG A 97 -5.25 -2.36 13.59
CA ARG A 97 -5.50 -1.12 14.35
C ARG A 97 -4.34 -0.13 14.29
N PHE A 98 -3.12 -0.66 14.12
CA PHE A 98 -1.91 0.14 14.18
C PHE A 98 -0.91 -0.24 13.09
N VAL A 99 -0.05 0.71 12.78
CA VAL A 99 1.12 0.55 11.92
C VAL A 99 2.32 1.25 12.55
N THR A 100 3.54 0.82 12.24
CA THR A 100 4.74 1.48 12.77
C THR A 100 4.82 2.92 12.28
N GLY A 101 5.31 3.83 13.13
CA GLY A 101 5.40 5.25 12.76
C GLY A 101 6.33 5.52 11.56
N ALA A 102 7.37 4.72 11.37
CA ALA A 102 8.20 4.76 10.14
C ALA A 102 7.39 4.47 8.87
N THR A 103 6.57 3.42 8.88
CA THR A 103 5.72 3.07 7.73
C THR A 103 4.61 4.11 7.53
N ALA A 104 4.01 4.60 8.61
CA ALA A 104 3.02 5.68 8.55
C ALA A 104 3.55 6.91 7.83
N ARG A 105 4.74 7.40 8.21
CA ARG A 105 5.38 8.57 7.59
C ARG A 105 5.63 8.36 6.10
N LYS A 106 6.15 7.20 5.71
CA LYS A 106 6.39 6.84 4.30
C LYS A 106 5.11 6.87 3.47
N LEU A 107 4.03 6.29 3.99
CA LEU A 107 2.75 6.22 3.29
C LEU A 107 2.08 7.60 3.19
N LEU A 108 2.11 8.39 4.27
CA LEU A 108 1.53 9.73 4.30
C LEU A 108 2.30 10.74 3.43
N ALA A 109 3.57 10.48 3.14
CA ALA A 109 4.37 11.31 2.24
C ALA A 109 4.04 11.11 0.75
N VAL A 110 3.29 10.06 0.39
CA VAL A 110 2.87 9.83 -1.00
C VAL A 110 1.77 10.82 -1.37
N THR A 111 1.97 11.53 -2.47
CA THR A 111 0.97 12.44 -3.06
C THR A 111 0.62 11.98 -4.48
N PRO A 112 -0.62 12.24 -4.95
CA PRO A 112 -0.98 12.00 -6.33
C PRO A 112 -0.50 13.18 -7.18
N ASP A 113 0.48 12.96 -8.05
CA ASP A 113 0.79 13.90 -9.13
C ASP A 113 0.37 13.31 -10.49
N SER A 114 0.03 14.19 -11.44
CA SER A 114 -0.50 13.82 -12.75
C SER A 114 0.52 13.05 -13.60
N SER A 115 1.81 13.34 -13.43
CA SER A 115 2.91 12.61 -14.08
C SER A 115 3.04 11.18 -13.56
N THR A 116 2.78 10.94 -12.27
CA THR A 116 2.80 9.63 -11.65
C THR A 116 1.64 8.79 -12.13
N LEU A 117 0.46 9.36 -12.40
CA LEU A 117 -0.66 8.62 -13.01
C LEU A 117 -0.35 8.25 -14.47
N ALA A 118 0.15 9.20 -15.27
CA ALA A 118 0.54 8.95 -16.65
C ALA A 118 1.62 7.85 -16.78
N ALA A 119 2.61 7.83 -15.87
CA ALA A 119 3.66 6.83 -15.84
C ALA A 119 3.20 5.43 -15.36
N GLN A 120 1.98 5.28 -14.84
CA GLN A 120 1.49 3.98 -14.34
C GLN A 120 1.08 3.03 -15.45
N GLY A 121 0.65 3.55 -16.61
CA GLY A 121 0.08 2.76 -17.71
C GLY A 121 -1.26 2.09 -17.36
N ARG A 122 -1.57 1.86 -16.07
CA ARG A 122 -2.82 1.28 -15.59
C ARG A 122 -3.32 1.98 -14.34
N VAL A 123 -4.64 2.12 -14.23
CA VAL A 123 -5.37 2.77 -13.12
C VAL A 123 -6.46 1.86 -12.57
N ASN A 124 -7.05 2.22 -11.43
CA ASN A 124 -8.17 1.48 -10.84
C ASN A 124 -9.37 1.41 -11.80
N GLY A 125 -9.81 0.19 -12.12
CA GLY A 125 -10.90 -0.06 -13.07
C GLY A 125 -12.30 0.21 -12.53
N ARG A 126 -12.46 0.54 -11.24
CA ARG A 126 -13.76 0.78 -10.61
C ARG A 126 -14.52 1.93 -11.28
N GLY A 127 -13.84 3.03 -11.60
CA GLY A 127 -14.44 4.18 -12.29
C GLY A 127 -14.91 3.79 -13.69
N THR A 128 -14.05 3.11 -14.46
CA THR A 128 -14.36 2.60 -15.79
C THR A 128 -15.55 1.65 -15.80
N ARG A 129 -15.62 0.71 -14.85
CA ARG A 129 -16.76 -0.20 -14.68
C ARG A 129 -18.08 0.52 -14.48
N ARG A 130 -18.10 1.52 -13.58
CA ARG A 130 -19.32 2.30 -13.31
C ARG A 130 -19.79 3.07 -14.54
N ARG A 131 -18.86 3.65 -15.31
CA ARG A 131 -19.18 4.35 -16.57
C ARG A 131 -19.72 3.39 -17.63
N LEU A 132 -19.08 2.23 -17.82
CA LEU A 132 -19.58 1.20 -18.75
C LEU A 132 -20.98 0.71 -18.37
N GLN A 133 -21.25 0.52 -17.08
CA GLN A 133 -22.59 0.15 -16.59
C GLN A 133 -23.62 1.26 -16.84
N ALA A 134 -23.24 2.53 -16.67
CA ALA A 134 -24.11 3.66 -16.96
C ALA A 134 -24.39 3.79 -18.48
N LEU A 135 -23.38 3.61 -19.33
CA LEU A 135 -23.54 3.55 -20.78
C LEU A 135 -24.49 2.42 -21.20
N ALA A 136 -24.38 1.26 -20.56
CA ALA A 136 -25.31 0.15 -20.79
C ALA A 136 -26.75 0.50 -20.37
N ALA A 137 -26.92 1.24 -19.26
CA ALA A 137 -28.23 1.67 -18.78
C ALA A 137 -28.93 2.66 -19.72
N ILE A 138 -28.18 3.50 -20.45
CA ILE A 138 -28.72 4.39 -21.49
C ILE A 138 -28.91 3.71 -22.86
N GLY A 139 -28.72 2.39 -22.93
CA GLY A 139 -29.01 1.57 -24.11
C GLY A 139 -27.80 1.21 -24.97
N TRP A 140 -26.58 1.60 -24.59
CA TRP A 140 -25.38 1.25 -25.36
C TRP A 140 -24.82 -0.09 -24.91
N ASN A 141 -24.99 -1.12 -25.73
CA ASN A 141 -24.37 -2.42 -25.48
C ASN A 141 -22.84 -2.37 -25.70
N HIS A 142 -22.11 -3.39 -25.23
CA HIS A 142 -20.65 -3.44 -25.36
C HIS A 142 -20.15 -3.41 -26.80
N HIS A 143 -20.95 -3.87 -27.77
CA HIS A 143 -20.58 -3.83 -29.19
C HIS A 143 -20.60 -2.39 -29.71
N GLU A 144 -21.61 -1.61 -29.35
CA GLU A 144 -21.70 -0.20 -29.74
C GLU A 144 -20.59 0.64 -29.09
N ILE A 145 -20.32 0.42 -27.79
CA ILE A 145 -19.21 1.06 -27.08
C ILE A 145 -17.86 0.73 -27.77
N ALA A 146 -17.63 -0.54 -28.08
CA ALA A 146 -16.42 -0.99 -28.76
C ALA A 146 -16.28 -0.34 -30.15
N ARG A 147 -17.37 -0.27 -30.92
CA ARG A 147 -17.42 0.35 -32.25
C ARG A 147 -17.05 1.84 -32.18
N ARG A 148 -17.64 2.60 -31.26
CA ARG A 148 -17.39 4.04 -31.09
C ARG A 148 -15.94 4.33 -30.70
N LEU A 149 -15.35 3.51 -29.84
CA LEU A 149 -13.95 3.66 -29.40
C LEU A 149 -12.91 3.07 -30.37
N GLY A 150 -13.34 2.42 -31.45
CA GLY A 150 -12.43 1.69 -32.35
C GLY A 150 -11.71 0.52 -31.66
N TYR A 151 -12.33 -0.08 -30.64
CA TYR A 151 -11.76 -1.17 -29.85
C TYR A 151 -12.36 -2.52 -30.21
N PRO A 152 -11.59 -3.62 -30.07
CA PRO A 152 -12.17 -4.95 -30.15
C PRO A 152 -13.03 -5.22 -28.91
N ARG A 153 -14.15 -5.91 -29.07
CA ARG A 153 -15.15 -6.16 -28.00
C ARG A 153 -14.53 -6.78 -26.74
N TRP A 154 -13.55 -7.69 -26.89
CA TRP A 154 -12.88 -8.30 -25.75
C TRP A 154 -12.17 -7.28 -24.84
N LYS A 155 -11.74 -6.13 -25.39
CA LYS A 155 -11.06 -5.08 -24.63
C LYS A 155 -12.05 -4.34 -23.72
N VAL A 156 -13.27 -4.11 -24.19
CA VAL A 156 -14.37 -3.54 -23.38
C VAL A 156 -14.80 -4.51 -22.28
N ASN A 157 -14.99 -5.79 -22.62
CA ASN A 157 -15.31 -6.82 -21.62
C ASN A 157 -14.20 -6.93 -20.55
N LYS A 158 -12.93 -6.92 -20.97
CA LYS A 158 -11.78 -6.93 -20.06
C LYS A 158 -11.75 -5.70 -19.14
N ALA A 159 -12.15 -4.52 -19.64
CA ALA A 159 -12.26 -3.32 -18.81
C ALA A 159 -13.42 -3.40 -17.80
N LEU A 160 -14.50 -4.09 -18.16
CA LEU A 160 -15.63 -4.34 -17.27
C LEU A 160 -15.30 -5.37 -16.16
N GLU A 161 -14.47 -6.37 -16.43
CA GLU A 161 -14.11 -7.39 -15.43
C GLU A 161 -12.87 -7.00 -14.62
N GLY A 162 -12.01 -6.15 -15.18
CA GLY A 162 -10.71 -5.82 -14.63
C GLY A 162 -10.77 -5.03 -13.32
N ALA A 163 -10.01 -5.51 -12.32
CA ALA A 163 -9.66 -4.70 -11.15
C ALA A 163 -8.92 -3.41 -11.57
N TYR A 164 -8.12 -3.49 -12.63
CA TYR A 164 -7.34 -2.38 -13.19
C TYR A 164 -7.46 -2.34 -14.71
N VAL A 165 -7.47 -1.14 -15.26
CA VAL A 165 -7.55 -0.88 -16.70
C VAL A 165 -6.36 -0.06 -17.15
N ASP A 166 -6.04 -0.11 -18.44
CA ASP A 166 -5.05 0.78 -19.03
C ASP A 166 -5.51 2.24 -18.94
N ILE A 167 -4.61 3.18 -18.66
CA ILE A 167 -4.97 4.59 -18.46
C ILE A 167 -5.63 5.19 -19.70
N ARG A 168 -5.15 4.83 -20.90
CA ARG A 168 -5.76 5.31 -22.15
C ARG A 168 -7.17 4.77 -22.30
N VAL A 169 -7.40 3.50 -21.95
CA VAL A 169 -8.75 2.90 -21.96
C VAL A 169 -9.67 3.54 -20.94
N HIS A 170 -9.14 3.88 -19.76
CA HIS A 170 -9.87 4.64 -18.76
C HIS A 170 -10.33 5.99 -19.31
N ASP A 171 -9.41 6.75 -19.90
CA ASP A 171 -9.66 8.11 -20.39
C ASP A 171 -10.61 8.10 -21.59
N ASP A 172 -10.44 7.17 -22.54
CA ASP A 172 -11.34 7.04 -23.69
C ASP A 172 -12.77 6.69 -23.27
N ILE A 173 -12.95 5.80 -22.29
CA ILE A 173 -14.29 5.45 -21.76
C ILE A 173 -14.86 6.60 -20.92
N ALA A 174 -14.03 7.37 -20.23
CA ALA A 174 -14.46 8.56 -19.51
C ALA A 174 -15.00 9.62 -20.47
N ALA A 175 -14.24 9.94 -21.53
CA ALA A 175 -14.66 10.87 -22.57
C ALA A 175 -15.98 10.44 -23.23
N LEU A 176 -16.11 9.16 -23.60
CA LEU A 176 -17.33 8.63 -24.21
C LEU A 176 -18.56 8.69 -23.28
N TYR A 177 -18.37 8.63 -21.96
CA TYR A 177 -19.45 8.75 -20.98
C TYR A 177 -19.94 10.19 -20.81
N ASP A 178 -19.06 11.17 -21.06
CA ASP A 178 -19.36 12.59 -20.92
C ASP A 178 -19.89 13.23 -22.23
N GLU A 179 -20.04 12.46 -23.31
CA GLU A 179 -20.76 12.82 -24.55
C GLU A 179 -22.28 12.90 -24.34
#